data_AF-A0A6N9TV90-F1
#
_entry.id   AF-A0A6N9TV90-F1
#
_cell.length_a   1.000
_cell.length_b   1.000
_cell.length_c   1.000
_cell.angle_alpha   90.00
_cell.angle_beta   90.00
_cell.angle_gamma   90.00
#
_symmetry.space_group_name_H-M   'P 1'
#
loop_
_entity.id
_entity.type
_entity.pdbx_description
1 polymer ?
#
loop_
_entity_poly.entity_id
_entity_poly.type
_entity_poly.pdbx_seq_one_letter_code
_entity_poly.pdbx_strand_id
1 'polypeptide(L)'
;MDISIALVILLGLGGDWLFRRLRMPGLVGMLLVGILAGPYVLGLMAPEMMQVSGDFRKIALIVILLRAGFELRRDTLNRVGRTALLMSAVPAVFEIVGVTLVAPHLLGISTLEAAILGCILGAVSPAVVVPLMIDFMDRGRGAKKGIPTLVLAASSVDDVFVIVLFTIFLGMYGGGEVNVWAKLAEVPVSVALGIVAGVVPGYLLYRLFERYDLRPPRKTLVVLGVAIALTWVEKALEGRVPVASLLGVMAIGFVILEKAEPIAHQISQKLKKLWVFAELLLFVLVGAQVNVHVAWQAGLAGTAVILAGLVFRSVGTYLSLLGTPLTPRERLFTVVAYVPKATVQAAIGAVPLAAGVASGELILAVAVLSILLTAPTGAAAIMFLGERILDHGERSPYSFKTLRDRLGSPRVGERVRRRADKTVWKVIEEQEIWLEPREPGARPEPAIRLRLWREETSTGPGTGETRYLTLTGADPPFEAEWEILYVG
;
A
#
# COMPACT_ATOMS: atom_id res chain seq x y z
N MET A 1 19.65 3.12 23.47
CA MET A 1 18.82 2.49 22.42
C MET A 1 17.50 1.92 22.97
N ASP A 2 17.52 1.00 23.94
CA ASP A 2 16.33 0.28 24.42
C ASP A 2 15.19 1.17 24.94
N ILE A 3 15.53 2.18 25.75
CA ILE A 3 14.55 3.18 26.26
C ILE A 3 13.91 3.95 25.11
N SER A 4 14.68 4.29 24.09
CA SER A 4 14.17 5.02 22.93
C SER A 4 13.20 4.17 22.11
N ILE A 5 13.45 2.85 21.99
CA ILE A 5 12.49 1.92 21.38
C ILE A 5 11.21 1.86 22.22
N ALA A 6 11.32 1.76 23.54
CA ALA A 6 10.16 1.77 24.43
C ALA A 6 9.34 3.07 24.29
N LEU A 7 10.01 4.23 24.20
CA LEU A 7 9.36 5.52 23.97
C LEU A 7 8.66 5.57 22.60
N VAL A 8 9.34 5.12 21.54
CA VAL A 8 8.73 5.02 20.20
C VAL A 8 7.47 4.17 20.25
N ILE A 9 7.51 3.04 20.97
CA ILE A 9 6.36 2.15 21.08
C ILE A 9 5.22 2.80 21.87
N LEU A 10 5.50 3.20 23.12
CA LEU A 10 4.46 3.66 24.05
C LEU A 10 3.88 5.01 23.63
N LEU A 11 4.74 5.99 23.39
CA LEU A 11 4.29 7.33 23.01
C LEU A 11 3.74 7.33 21.58
N GLY A 12 4.35 6.59 20.66
CA GLY A 12 3.88 6.54 19.28
C GLY A 12 2.51 5.87 19.17
N LEU A 13 2.26 4.76 19.87
CA LEU A 13 0.92 4.16 19.94
C LEU A 13 -0.08 5.06 20.66
N GLY A 14 0.36 5.78 21.70
CA GLY A 14 -0.46 6.80 22.36
C GLY A 14 -0.87 7.93 21.39
N GLY A 15 0.07 8.38 20.55
CA GLY A 15 -0.16 9.36 19.49
C GLY A 15 -1.12 8.85 18.41
N ASP A 16 -0.92 7.62 17.92
CA ASP A 16 -1.83 6.95 16.98
C ASP A 16 -3.25 6.87 17.56
N TRP A 17 -3.39 6.39 18.79
CA TRP A 17 -4.69 6.27 19.47
C TRP A 17 -5.38 7.63 19.62
N LEU A 18 -4.65 8.65 20.06
CA LEU A 18 -5.17 10.00 20.25
C LEU A 18 -5.68 10.59 18.93
N PHE A 19 -4.90 10.48 17.86
CA PHE A 19 -5.26 11.04 16.55
C PHE A 19 -6.40 10.29 15.88
N ARG A 20 -6.45 8.95 16.02
CA ARG A 20 -7.62 8.18 15.57
C ARG A 20 -8.89 8.58 16.31
N ARG A 21 -8.82 8.88 17.61
CA ARG A 21 -9.96 9.39 18.39
C ARG A 21 -10.43 10.75 17.89
N LEU A 22 -9.51 11.58 17.38
CA LEU A 22 -9.80 12.85 16.71
C LEU A 22 -10.24 12.69 15.24
N ARG A 23 -10.46 11.46 14.76
CA ARG A 23 -10.80 11.13 13.35
C ARG A 23 -9.74 11.56 12.33
N MET A 24 -8.49 11.63 12.75
CA MET A 24 -7.34 11.89 11.87
C MET A 24 -6.51 10.61 11.65
N PRO A 25 -5.70 10.53 10.58
CA PRO A 25 -4.77 9.42 10.37
C PRO A 25 -3.79 9.31 11.53
N GLY A 26 -3.68 8.12 12.13
CA GLY A 26 -2.84 7.91 13.31
C GLY A 26 -1.35 8.17 13.08
N LEU A 27 -0.86 8.03 11.85
CA LEU A 27 0.51 8.38 11.45
C LEU A 27 0.87 9.84 11.74
N VAL A 28 -0.09 10.75 11.75
CA VAL A 28 0.12 12.17 12.08
C VAL A 28 0.48 12.29 13.56
N GLY A 29 -0.21 11.55 14.43
CA GLY A 29 0.10 11.49 15.85
C GLY A 29 1.47 10.86 16.12
N MET A 30 1.81 9.78 15.41
CA MET A 30 3.13 9.15 15.49
C MET A 30 4.26 10.11 15.08
N LEU A 31 4.05 10.88 14.01
CA LEU A 31 5.01 11.87 13.52
C LEU A 31 5.21 13.01 14.53
N LEU A 32 4.13 13.53 15.12
CA LEU A 32 4.21 14.58 16.15
C LEU A 32 4.91 14.09 17.43
N VAL A 33 4.65 12.84 17.84
CA VAL A 33 5.41 12.22 18.94
C VAL A 33 6.90 12.17 18.61
N GLY A 34 7.25 11.83 17.37
CA GLY A 34 8.63 11.88 16.89
C GLY A 34 9.26 13.26 17.04
N ILE A 35 8.57 14.30 16.57
CA ILE A 35 9.02 15.69 16.67
C ILE A 35 9.26 16.11 18.12
N LEU A 36 8.33 15.77 19.02
CA LEU A 36 8.42 16.13 20.44
C LEU A 36 9.52 15.34 21.16
N ALA A 37 9.61 14.03 20.93
CA ALA A 37 10.60 13.18 21.59
C ALA A 37 12.02 13.30 20.99
N GLY A 38 12.12 13.86 19.79
CA GLY A 38 13.37 14.03 19.05
C GLY A 38 14.38 14.99 19.71
N PRO A 39 15.63 15.00 19.21
CA PRO A 39 16.73 15.82 19.71
C PRO A 39 16.45 17.32 19.75
N TYR A 40 15.58 17.83 18.88
CA TYR A 40 15.31 19.27 18.74
C TYR A 40 14.29 19.84 19.74
N VAL A 41 13.59 18.99 20.52
CA VAL A 41 12.59 19.44 21.50
C VAL A 41 12.89 18.88 22.90
N LEU A 42 12.63 17.59 23.14
CA LEU A 42 12.82 16.98 24.46
C LEU A 42 14.12 16.17 24.59
N GLY A 43 14.75 15.79 23.47
CA GLY A 43 16.02 15.05 23.49
C GLY A 43 15.93 13.66 24.13
N LEU A 44 14.77 13.01 24.08
CA LEU A 44 14.54 11.71 24.75
C LEU A 44 15.04 10.52 23.94
N MET A 45 15.32 10.71 22.66
CA MET A 45 15.83 9.67 21.78
C MET A 45 17.35 9.61 21.77
N ALA A 46 17.90 8.41 21.96
CA ALA A 46 19.32 8.17 21.92
C ALA A 46 19.85 8.34 20.48
N PRO A 47 21.06 8.91 20.28
CA PRO A 47 21.62 9.15 18.95
C PRO A 47 21.72 7.90 18.07
N GLU A 48 21.92 6.72 18.67
CA GLU A 48 22.02 5.46 17.92
C GLU A 48 20.71 5.13 17.19
N MET A 49 19.56 5.55 17.72
CA MET A 49 18.27 5.38 17.04
C MET A 49 18.20 6.16 15.73
N MET A 50 18.88 7.30 15.64
CA MET A 50 18.91 8.10 14.42
C MET A 50 19.79 7.44 13.35
N GLN A 51 20.85 6.72 13.75
CA GLN A 51 21.72 5.98 12.84
C GLN A 51 20.99 4.80 12.18
N VAL A 52 20.18 4.05 12.95
CA VAL A 52 19.41 2.89 12.42
C VAL A 52 18.07 3.27 11.78
N SER A 53 17.67 4.54 11.86
CA SER A 53 16.40 5.03 11.31
C SER A 53 16.24 4.71 9.83
N GLY A 54 17.29 4.88 9.02
CA GLY A 54 17.27 4.58 7.59
C GLY A 54 16.79 3.16 7.27
N ASP A 55 17.32 2.16 7.99
CA ASP A 55 17.01 0.75 7.77
C ASP A 55 15.56 0.43 8.17
N PHE A 56 15.09 0.96 9.29
CA PHE A 56 13.70 0.77 9.72
C PHE A 56 12.70 1.36 8.72
N ARG A 57 12.99 2.53 8.17
CA ARG A 57 12.14 3.14 7.12
C ARG A 57 12.09 2.27 5.87
N LYS A 58 13.24 1.71 5.46
CA LYS A 58 13.32 0.81 4.30
C LYS A 58 12.51 -0.46 4.53
N ILE A 59 12.62 -1.09 5.70
CA ILE A 59 11.83 -2.28 6.06
C ILE A 59 10.33 -1.97 6.08
N ALA A 60 9.92 -0.81 6.61
CA ALA A 60 8.53 -0.40 6.58
C ALA A 60 8.00 -0.28 5.15
N LEU A 61 8.77 0.36 4.27
CA LEU A 61 8.42 0.48 2.86
C LEU A 61 8.28 -0.89 2.17
N ILE A 62 9.16 -1.84 2.48
CA ILE A 62 9.05 -3.23 1.99
C ILE A 62 7.73 -3.86 2.45
N VAL A 63 7.36 -3.72 3.72
CA VAL A 63 6.14 -4.31 4.27
C VAL A 63 4.88 -3.73 3.60
N ILE A 64 4.79 -2.42 3.38
CA ILE A 64 3.61 -1.80 2.75
C ILE A 64 3.49 -2.17 1.27
N LEU A 65 4.60 -2.20 0.52
CA LEU A 65 4.58 -2.56 -0.90
C LEU A 65 4.26 -4.05 -1.13
N LEU A 66 4.77 -4.91 -0.24
CA LEU A 66 4.43 -6.33 -0.27
C LEU A 66 2.93 -6.53 -0.01
N ARG A 67 2.34 -5.79 0.95
CA ARG A 67 0.89 -5.79 1.20
C ARG A 67 0.09 -5.30 -0.01
N ALA A 68 0.54 -4.25 -0.68
CA ALA A 68 -0.10 -3.77 -1.91
C ALA A 68 -0.06 -4.84 -3.00
N GLY A 69 1.07 -5.52 -3.19
CA GLY A 69 1.21 -6.63 -4.14
C GLY A 69 0.19 -7.76 -3.89
N PHE A 70 -0.06 -8.10 -2.63
CA PHE A 70 -1.06 -9.10 -2.23
C PHE A 70 -2.53 -8.71 -2.43
N GLU A 71 -2.80 -7.52 -2.96
CA GLU A 71 -4.16 -7.02 -3.22
C GLU A 71 -4.39 -6.67 -4.71
N LEU A 72 -3.35 -6.79 -5.55
CA LEU A 72 -3.41 -6.44 -6.97
C LEU A 72 -3.88 -7.63 -7.82
N ARG A 73 -5.05 -7.52 -8.46
CA ARG A 73 -5.59 -8.53 -9.38
C ARG A 73 -5.21 -8.26 -10.83
N ARG A 74 -4.76 -9.30 -11.55
CA ARG A 74 -4.33 -9.21 -12.96
C ARG A 74 -5.41 -8.66 -13.89
N ASP A 75 -6.65 -9.16 -13.79
CA ASP A 75 -7.74 -8.73 -14.66
C ASP A 75 -8.05 -7.25 -14.54
N THR A 76 -8.01 -6.74 -13.31
CA THR A 76 -8.26 -5.32 -13.05
C THR A 76 -7.06 -4.47 -13.50
N LEU A 77 -5.83 -4.95 -13.31
CA LEU A 77 -4.62 -4.26 -13.77
C LEU A 77 -4.56 -4.16 -15.30
N ASN A 78 -4.92 -5.22 -16.03
CA ASN A 78 -4.95 -5.20 -17.50
C ASN A 78 -5.95 -4.17 -18.04
N ARG A 79 -7.07 -3.96 -17.36
CA ARG A 79 -8.08 -2.96 -17.75
C ARG A 79 -7.60 -1.52 -17.56
N VAL A 80 -6.78 -1.28 -16.54
CA VAL A 80 -6.37 0.08 -16.13
C VAL A 80 -4.90 0.40 -16.44
N GLY A 81 -4.12 -0.55 -16.96
CA GLY A 81 -2.65 -0.48 -17.02
C GLY A 81 -2.10 0.70 -17.81
N ARG A 82 -2.67 1.02 -18.99
CA ARG A 82 -2.24 2.20 -19.78
C ARG A 82 -2.47 3.50 -19.00
N THR A 83 -3.66 3.64 -18.40
CA THR A 83 -3.99 4.80 -17.58
C THR A 83 -3.13 4.84 -16.33
N ALA A 84 -2.81 3.70 -15.73
CA ALA A 84 -1.97 3.61 -14.54
C ALA A 84 -0.55 4.12 -14.83
N LEU A 85 0.02 3.76 -15.99
CA LEU A 85 1.32 4.29 -16.43
C LEU A 85 1.29 5.81 -16.63
N LEU A 86 0.27 6.35 -17.31
CA LEU A 86 0.14 7.80 -17.50
C LEU A 86 -0.03 8.53 -16.16
N MET A 87 -0.86 7.98 -15.27
CA MET A 87 -1.09 8.50 -13.93
C MET A 87 0.14 8.41 -13.03
N SER A 88 1.07 7.49 -13.29
CA SER A 88 2.30 7.37 -12.51
C SER A 88 3.38 8.40 -12.88
N ALA A 89 3.33 8.97 -14.08
CA ALA A 89 4.38 9.88 -14.56
C ALA A 89 3.87 11.31 -14.71
N VAL A 90 2.73 11.52 -15.37
CA VAL A 90 2.25 12.86 -15.72
C VAL A 90 1.98 13.73 -14.49
N PRO A 91 1.26 13.27 -13.45
CA PRO A 91 1.02 14.08 -12.25
C PRO A 91 2.30 14.44 -11.50
N ALA A 92 3.22 13.48 -11.36
CA ALA A 92 4.52 13.67 -10.74
C ALA A 92 5.35 14.72 -11.48
N VAL A 93 5.46 14.63 -12.81
CA VAL A 93 6.19 15.63 -13.61
C VAL A 93 5.61 17.02 -13.44
N PHE A 94 4.28 17.16 -13.51
CA PHE A 94 3.63 18.45 -13.30
C PHE A 94 3.92 19.02 -11.91
N GLU A 95 3.83 18.19 -10.87
CA GLU A 95 4.14 18.61 -9.50
C GLU A 95 5.60 19.02 -9.33
N ILE A 96 6.54 18.22 -9.85
CA ILE A 96 7.97 18.53 -9.82
C ILE A 96 8.23 19.87 -10.51
N VAL A 97 7.64 20.10 -11.68
CA VAL A 97 7.75 21.38 -12.41
C VAL A 97 7.17 22.52 -11.57
N GLY A 98 5.97 22.36 -11.02
CA GLY A 98 5.34 23.38 -10.17
C GLY A 98 6.20 23.75 -8.96
N VAL A 99 6.77 22.76 -8.27
CA VAL A 99 7.67 22.98 -7.14
C VAL A 99 8.98 23.63 -7.59
N THR A 100 9.56 23.18 -8.71
CA THR A 100 10.81 23.72 -9.26
C THR A 100 10.69 25.19 -9.66
N LEU A 101 9.50 25.59 -10.15
CA LEU A 101 9.23 26.98 -10.52
C LEU A 101 9.00 27.89 -9.30
N VAL A 102 8.37 27.38 -8.24
CA VAL A 102 7.91 28.22 -7.11
C VAL A 102 8.90 28.23 -5.94
N ALA A 103 9.50 27.09 -5.62
CA ALA A 103 10.34 26.93 -4.44
C ALA A 103 11.60 27.82 -4.42
N PRO A 104 12.33 28.07 -5.53
CA PRO A 104 13.48 28.96 -5.50
C PRO A 104 13.14 30.38 -5.03
N HIS A 105 11.98 30.89 -5.43
CA HIS A 105 11.54 32.24 -5.08
C HIS A 105 11.01 32.34 -3.64
N LEU A 106 10.34 31.30 -3.15
CA LEU A 106 9.72 31.33 -1.81
C LEU A 106 10.63 30.84 -0.70
N LEU A 107 11.53 29.90 -1.00
CA LEU A 107 12.40 29.23 -0.03
C LEU A 107 13.87 29.65 -0.15
N GLY A 108 14.24 30.41 -1.18
CA GLY A 108 15.62 30.87 -1.38
C GLY A 108 16.61 29.75 -1.73
N ILE A 109 16.12 28.64 -2.30
CA ILE A 109 16.92 27.48 -2.68
C ILE A 109 17.28 27.50 -4.17
N SER A 110 18.30 26.76 -4.56
CA SER A 110 18.66 26.61 -5.98
C SER A 110 17.57 25.86 -6.76
N THR A 111 17.54 26.05 -8.09
CA THR A 111 16.61 25.32 -8.97
C THR A 111 16.81 23.80 -8.87
N LEU A 112 18.04 23.33 -8.66
CA LEU A 112 18.33 21.90 -8.53
C LEU A 112 17.83 21.35 -7.19
N GLU A 113 18.03 22.08 -6.08
CA GLU A 113 17.44 21.72 -4.78
C GLU A 113 15.91 21.75 -4.82
N ALA A 114 15.32 22.68 -5.57
CA ALA A 114 13.88 22.73 -5.80
C ALA A 114 13.38 21.54 -6.62
N ALA A 115 14.14 21.06 -7.60
CA ALA A 115 13.82 19.84 -8.35
C ALA A 115 13.93 18.59 -7.47
N ILE A 116 14.93 18.52 -6.58
CA ILE A 116 15.05 17.46 -5.56
C ILE A 116 13.84 17.48 -4.61
N LEU A 117 13.48 18.65 -4.08
CA LEU A 117 12.28 18.83 -3.26
C LEU A 117 11.02 18.46 -4.03
N GLY A 118 10.92 18.87 -5.29
CA GLY A 118 9.82 18.53 -6.19
C GLY A 118 9.67 17.03 -6.36
N CYS A 119 10.76 16.27 -6.47
CA CYS A 119 10.69 14.81 -6.51
C CYS A 119 10.21 14.24 -5.17
N ILE A 120 10.75 14.71 -4.04
CA ILE A 120 10.29 14.23 -2.72
C ILE A 120 8.79 14.50 -2.54
N LEU A 121 8.32 15.67 -2.92
CA LEU A 121 6.90 16.01 -2.88
C LEU A 121 6.11 15.22 -3.93
N GLY A 122 6.65 14.99 -5.13
CA GLY A 122 5.96 14.39 -6.27
C GLY A 122 5.44 12.97 -6.10
N ALA A 123 5.79 12.25 -5.04
CA ALA A 123 5.30 10.90 -4.75
C ALA A 123 4.01 10.89 -3.94
N VAL A 124 3.05 10.04 -4.32
CA VAL A 124 1.83 9.76 -3.53
C VAL A 124 2.13 8.81 -2.37
N SER A 125 1.31 8.84 -1.33
CA SER A 125 1.51 7.99 -0.15
C SER A 125 0.69 6.70 -0.13
N PRO A 126 1.33 5.53 -0.35
CA PRO A 126 0.72 4.25 -0.08
C PRO A 126 0.11 4.10 1.33
N ALA A 127 0.74 4.62 2.40
CA ALA A 127 0.21 4.40 3.76
C ALA A 127 -1.16 5.04 4.01
N VAL A 128 -1.49 6.13 3.31
CA VAL A 128 -2.81 6.78 3.42
C VAL A 128 -3.76 6.22 2.38
N VAL A 129 -3.31 6.12 1.13
CA VAL A 129 -4.16 5.78 0.00
C VAL A 129 -4.49 4.30 -0.03
N VAL A 130 -3.53 3.41 0.24
CA VAL A 130 -3.75 1.95 0.14
C VAL A 130 -4.84 1.47 1.08
N PRO A 131 -4.82 1.73 2.41
CA PRO A 131 -5.89 1.24 3.28
C PRO A 131 -7.28 1.73 2.89
N LEU A 132 -7.39 2.97 2.41
CA LEU A 132 -8.66 3.55 1.95
C LEU A 132 -9.14 2.93 0.63
N MET A 133 -8.22 2.69 -0.31
CA MET A 133 -8.57 2.03 -1.57
C MET A 133 -8.95 0.57 -1.34
N ILE A 134 -8.27 -0.13 -0.44
CA ILE A 134 -8.63 -1.49 -0.02
C ILE A 134 -9.99 -1.49 0.66
N ASP A 135 -10.31 -0.54 1.54
CA ASP A 135 -11.66 -0.43 2.14
C ASP A 135 -12.74 -0.24 1.05
N PHE A 136 -12.50 0.62 0.07
CA PHE A 136 -13.43 0.79 -1.04
C PHE A 136 -13.56 -0.47 -1.90
N MET A 137 -12.46 -1.17 -2.14
CA MET A 137 -12.47 -2.46 -2.85
C MET A 137 -13.28 -3.51 -2.07
N ASP A 138 -12.99 -3.68 -0.78
CA ASP A 138 -13.71 -4.57 0.15
C ASP A 138 -15.23 -4.27 0.14
N ARG A 139 -15.61 -2.99 0.06
CA ARG A 139 -17.01 -2.54 -0.01
C ARG A 139 -17.60 -2.50 -1.43
N GLY A 140 -16.82 -2.90 -2.44
CA GLY A 140 -17.24 -2.90 -3.84
C GLY A 140 -17.41 -1.52 -4.48
N ARG A 141 -16.94 -0.44 -3.86
CA ARG A 141 -17.05 0.93 -4.38
C ARG A 141 -16.00 1.21 -5.45
N GLY A 142 -16.43 1.75 -6.59
CA GLY A 142 -15.55 2.05 -7.71
C GLY A 142 -15.00 0.81 -8.43
N ALA A 143 -15.44 -0.39 -8.05
CA ALA A 143 -14.98 -1.66 -8.62
C ALA A 143 -15.37 -1.81 -10.10
N LYS A 144 -16.53 -1.28 -10.50
CA LYS A 144 -17.04 -1.37 -11.89
C LYS A 144 -16.05 -0.81 -12.92
N LYS A 145 -15.41 0.32 -12.60
CA LYS A 145 -14.41 0.99 -13.45
C LYS A 145 -12.97 0.79 -12.93
N GLY A 146 -12.79 -0.02 -11.89
CA GLY A 146 -11.48 -0.30 -11.31
C GLY A 146 -10.76 0.92 -10.75
N ILE A 147 -11.47 1.95 -10.27
CA ILE A 147 -10.85 3.21 -9.82
C ILE A 147 -9.89 2.98 -8.64
N PRO A 148 -10.26 2.25 -7.57
CA PRO A 148 -9.31 1.97 -6.49
C PRO A 148 -8.08 1.21 -6.97
N THR A 149 -8.25 0.23 -7.86
CA THR A 149 -7.12 -0.52 -8.43
C THR A 149 -6.23 0.34 -9.32
N LEU A 150 -6.81 1.23 -10.13
CA LEU A 150 -6.07 2.21 -10.92
C LEU A 150 -5.20 3.09 -10.00
N VAL A 151 -5.78 3.62 -8.93
CA VAL A 151 -5.06 4.44 -7.94
C VAL A 151 -3.93 3.65 -7.27
N LEU A 152 -4.19 2.42 -6.82
CA LEU A 152 -3.19 1.55 -6.19
C LEU A 152 -2.01 1.23 -7.13
N ALA A 153 -2.32 0.79 -8.35
CA ALA A 153 -1.32 0.43 -9.34
C ALA A 153 -0.48 1.63 -9.77
N ALA A 154 -1.15 2.76 -10.06
CA ALA A 154 -0.49 3.97 -10.50
C ALA A 154 0.38 4.60 -9.40
N SER A 155 -0.09 4.64 -8.15
CA SER A 155 0.70 5.13 -6.99
C SER A 155 1.97 4.30 -6.76
N SER A 156 1.96 3.01 -7.10
CA SER A 156 3.12 2.14 -6.92
C SER A 156 4.22 2.40 -7.94
N VAL A 157 3.83 2.69 -9.19
CA VAL A 157 4.77 3.05 -10.26
C VAL A 157 5.22 4.50 -10.13
N ASP A 158 4.36 5.39 -9.61
CA ASP A 158 4.65 6.81 -9.31
C ASP A 158 5.90 6.91 -8.41
N ASP A 159 5.95 6.13 -7.34
CA ASP A 159 7.10 6.08 -6.43
C ASP A 159 8.41 5.70 -7.15
N VAL A 160 8.38 4.71 -8.05
CA VAL A 160 9.57 4.29 -8.81
C VAL A 160 10.03 5.41 -9.73
N PHE A 161 9.10 5.98 -10.49
CA PHE A 161 9.38 7.06 -11.44
C PHE A 161 10.00 8.27 -10.73
N VAL A 162 9.39 8.69 -9.62
CA VAL A 162 9.83 9.83 -8.83
C VAL A 162 11.18 9.58 -8.15
N ILE A 163 11.43 8.37 -7.64
CA ILE A 163 12.72 8.02 -7.05
C ILE A 163 13.84 8.08 -8.10
N VAL A 164 13.60 7.63 -9.34
CA VAL A 164 14.62 7.74 -10.40
C VAL A 164 14.93 9.22 -10.67
N LEU A 165 13.92 10.07 -10.85
CA LEU A 165 14.15 11.52 -11.03
C LEU A 165 14.89 12.13 -9.84
N PHE A 166 14.53 11.75 -8.62
CA PHE A 166 15.24 12.17 -7.40
C PHE A 166 16.72 11.80 -7.46
N THR A 167 17.06 10.55 -7.82
CA THR A 167 18.47 10.11 -7.91
C THR A 167 19.25 10.84 -9.00
N ILE A 168 18.60 11.19 -10.11
CA ILE A 168 19.20 11.99 -11.19
C ILE A 168 19.58 13.37 -10.66
N PHE A 169 18.62 14.08 -10.06
CA PHE A 169 18.86 15.44 -9.57
C PHE A 169 19.85 15.48 -8.40
N LEU A 170 19.80 14.48 -7.51
CA LEU A 170 20.78 14.35 -6.43
C LEU A 170 22.19 14.04 -6.97
N GLY A 171 22.30 13.20 -8.00
CA GLY A 171 23.58 12.91 -8.65
C GLY A 171 24.17 14.11 -9.38
N MET A 172 23.32 14.92 -10.02
CA MET A 172 23.72 16.20 -10.63
C MET A 172 24.24 17.18 -9.57
N TYR A 173 23.64 17.19 -8.37
CA TYR A 173 24.08 18.07 -7.28
C TYR A 173 25.49 17.71 -6.80
N GLY A 174 25.83 16.42 -6.79
CA GLY A 174 27.18 15.93 -6.46
C GLY A 174 28.26 16.23 -7.51
N GLY A 175 27.95 16.96 -8.58
CA GLY A 175 28.90 17.34 -9.63
C GLY A 175 29.20 16.24 -10.66
N GLY A 176 28.41 15.16 -10.68
CA GLY A 176 28.55 14.12 -11.70
C GLY A 176 28.07 14.59 -13.07
N GLU A 177 28.77 14.22 -14.15
CA GLU A 177 28.24 14.31 -15.51
C GLU A 177 27.11 13.28 -15.66
N VAL A 178 25.87 13.71 -15.40
CA VAL A 178 24.69 12.85 -15.53
C VAL A 178 24.06 13.04 -16.90
N ASN A 179 24.16 12.03 -17.75
CA ASN A 179 23.36 11.99 -18.97
C ASN A 179 21.89 11.71 -18.62
N VAL A 180 21.09 12.78 -18.56
CA VAL A 180 19.67 12.75 -18.19
C VAL A 180 18.88 11.79 -19.10
N TRP A 181 19.17 11.78 -20.40
CA TRP A 181 18.49 10.88 -21.35
C TRP A 181 18.81 9.42 -21.10
N ALA A 182 20.07 9.11 -20.80
CA ALA A 182 20.47 7.76 -20.44
C ALA A 182 19.77 7.31 -19.15
N LYS A 183 19.75 8.16 -18.12
CA LYS A 183 19.07 7.85 -16.85
C LYS A 183 17.56 7.74 -16.97
N LEU A 184 16.92 8.54 -17.82
CA LEU A 184 15.50 8.39 -18.08
C LEU A 184 15.18 7.10 -18.86
N ALA A 185 16.07 6.70 -19.77
CA ALA A 185 15.98 5.41 -20.46
C ALA A 185 16.22 4.21 -19.53
N GLU A 186 16.87 4.41 -18.38
CA GLU A 186 16.96 3.39 -17.32
C GLU A 186 15.60 3.15 -16.64
N VAL A 187 14.61 4.06 -16.71
CA VAL A 187 13.31 3.88 -16.02
C VAL A 187 12.57 2.63 -16.52
N PRO A 188 12.26 2.45 -17.82
CA PRO A 188 11.59 1.24 -18.28
C PRO A 188 12.39 -0.04 -18.01
N VAL A 189 13.72 0.04 -18.11
CA VAL A 189 14.63 -1.08 -17.83
C VAL A 189 14.58 -1.45 -16.36
N SER A 190 14.63 -0.47 -15.45
CA SER A 190 14.58 -0.69 -14.00
C SER A 190 13.25 -1.24 -13.53
N VAL A 191 12.15 -0.79 -14.13
CA VAL A 191 10.81 -1.31 -13.92
C VAL A 191 10.74 -2.76 -14.39
N ALA A 192 11.20 -3.05 -15.61
CA ALA A 192 11.18 -4.41 -16.16
C ALA A 192 12.06 -5.37 -15.36
N LEU A 193 13.31 -4.98 -15.07
CA LEU A 193 14.24 -5.79 -14.27
C LEU A 193 13.76 -5.96 -12.83
N GLY A 194 13.20 -4.91 -12.23
CA GLY A 194 12.58 -4.97 -10.90
C GLY A 194 11.42 -5.98 -10.86
N ILE A 195 10.50 -5.91 -11.82
CA ILE A 195 9.40 -6.88 -11.96
C ILE A 195 9.95 -8.29 -12.13
N VAL A 196 10.89 -8.52 -13.06
CA VAL A 196 11.49 -9.85 -13.29
C VAL A 196 12.16 -10.37 -12.01
N ALA A 197 12.96 -9.54 -11.35
CA ALA A 197 13.66 -9.86 -10.12
C ALA A 197 12.71 -10.14 -8.95
N GLY A 198 11.46 -9.68 -9.00
CA GLY A 198 10.41 -10.03 -8.05
C GLY A 198 9.57 -11.26 -8.45
N VAL A 199 9.27 -11.41 -9.74
CA VAL A 199 8.46 -12.52 -10.26
C VAL A 199 9.15 -13.86 -10.05
N VAL A 200 10.46 -13.93 -10.31
CA VAL A 200 11.26 -15.15 -10.15
C VAL A 200 11.20 -15.67 -8.69
N PRO A 201 11.62 -14.90 -7.66
CA PRO A 201 11.53 -15.35 -6.29
C PRO A 201 10.08 -15.53 -5.81
N GLY A 202 9.12 -14.71 -6.27
CA GLY A 202 7.70 -14.89 -5.96
C GLY A 202 7.17 -16.24 -6.42
N TYR A 203 7.55 -16.66 -7.62
CA TYR A 203 7.18 -17.97 -8.16
C TYR A 203 7.87 -19.13 -7.40
N LEU A 204 9.15 -18.98 -7.06
CA LEU A 204 9.88 -19.96 -6.25
C LEU A 204 9.27 -20.12 -4.85
N LEU A 205 8.88 -19.02 -4.22
CA LEU A 205 8.20 -19.01 -2.92
C LEU A 205 6.85 -19.70 -2.98
N TYR A 206 6.06 -19.41 -4.01
CA TYR A 206 4.80 -20.11 -4.26
C TYR A 206 5.02 -21.64 -4.35
N ARG A 207 5.96 -22.10 -5.20
CA ARG A 207 6.30 -23.52 -5.34
C ARG A 207 6.77 -24.14 -4.02
N LEU A 208 7.53 -23.39 -3.22
CA LEU A 208 7.99 -23.82 -1.91
C LEU A 208 6.81 -24.02 -0.95
N PHE A 209 5.84 -23.11 -0.94
CA PHE A 209 4.68 -23.15 -0.05
C PHE A 209 3.64 -24.20 -0.45
N GLU A 210 3.59 -24.61 -1.71
CA GLU A 210 2.82 -25.78 -2.14
C GLU A 210 3.50 -27.09 -1.73
N ARG A 211 4.83 -27.16 -1.83
CA ARG A 211 5.57 -28.39 -1.50
C ARG A 211 5.69 -28.63 0.00
N TYR A 212 5.80 -27.56 0.79
CA TYR A 212 5.96 -27.63 2.25
C TYR A 212 4.85 -26.85 2.95
N ASP A 213 4.08 -27.54 3.79
CA ASP A 213 3.05 -26.89 4.60
C ASP A 213 3.66 -26.15 5.80
N LEU A 214 4.20 -24.97 5.51
CA LEU A 214 4.69 -24.06 6.53
C LEU A 214 3.52 -23.34 7.22
N ARG A 215 3.59 -23.20 8.55
CA ARG A 215 2.65 -22.36 9.30
C ARG A 215 2.67 -20.92 8.76
N PRO A 216 1.51 -20.22 8.70
CA PRO A 216 1.42 -18.88 8.09
C PRO A 216 2.47 -17.87 8.57
N PRO A 217 2.82 -17.76 9.88
CA PRO A 217 3.85 -16.83 10.33
C PRO A 217 5.23 -17.10 9.71
N ARG A 218 5.59 -18.38 9.50
CA ARG A 218 6.86 -18.76 8.87
C ARG A 218 6.85 -18.37 7.38
N LYS A 219 5.74 -18.63 6.67
CA LYS A 219 5.56 -18.18 5.27
C LYS A 219 5.78 -16.67 5.17
N THR A 220 5.14 -15.89 6.05
CA THR A 220 5.29 -14.42 6.07
C THR A 220 6.74 -13.97 6.29
N LEU A 221 7.45 -14.54 7.26
CA LEU A 221 8.85 -14.19 7.53
C LEU A 221 9.78 -14.56 6.38
N VAL A 222 9.54 -15.69 5.71
CA VAL A 222 10.31 -16.09 4.53
C VAL A 222 10.09 -15.10 3.38
N VAL A 223 8.84 -14.73 3.10
CA VAL A 223 8.55 -13.71 2.06
C VAL A 223 9.21 -12.38 2.40
N LEU A 224 9.12 -11.92 3.66
CA LEU A 224 9.76 -10.69 4.11
C LEU A 224 11.28 -10.76 3.97
N GLY A 225 11.89 -11.88 4.37
CA GLY A 225 13.34 -12.10 4.26
C GLY A 225 13.81 -12.05 2.81
N VAL A 226 13.07 -12.68 1.89
CA VAL A 226 13.36 -12.62 0.45
C VAL A 226 13.19 -11.20 -0.10
N ALA A 227 12.16 -10.48 0.33
CA ALA A 227 11.94 -9.10 -0.07
C ALA A 227 13.08 -8.18 0.41
N ILE A 228 13.56 -8.34 1.64
CA ILE A 228 14.74 -7.61 2.16
C ILE A 228 15.99 -8.00 1.37
N ALA A 229 16.22 -9.29 1.12
CA ALA A 229 17.35 -9.77 0.35
C ALA A 229 17.35 -9.19 -1.08
N LEU A 230 16.19 -9.03 -1.70
CA LEU A 230 16.06 -8.39 -3.02
C LEU A 230 16.56 -6.94 -3.00
N THR A 231 16.25 -6.17 -1.95
CA THR A 231 16.77 -4.80 -1.79
C THR A 231 18.28 -4.75 -1.48
N TRP A 232 18.83 -5.81 -0.89
CA TRP A 232 20.26 -5.96 -0.69
C TRP A 232 20.97 -6.29 -2.01
N VAL A 233 20.38 -7.14 -2.85
CA VAL A 233 20.89 -7.43 -4.20
C VAL A 233 20.94 -6.17 -5.07
N GLU A 234 19.91 -5.32 -5.02
CA GLU A 234 19.93 -4.01 -5.70
C GLU A 234 21.11 -3.16 -5.22
N LYS A 235 21.34 -3.05 -3.91
CA LYS A 235 22.49 -2.31 -3.36
C LYS A 235 23.83 -2.92 -3.79
N ALA A 236 23.92 -4.24 -3.91
CA ALA A 236 25.13 -4.91 -4.38
C ALA A 236 25.38 -4.74 -5.90
N LEU A 237 24.32 -4.51 -6.67
CA LEU A 237 24.36 -4.25 -8.11
C LEU A 237 24.35 -2.76 -8.47
N GLU A 238 24.34 -1.89 -7.45
CA GLU A 238 24.31 -0.45 -7.58
C GLU A 238 25.50 0.03 -8.43
N GLY A 239 25.20 0.82 -9.46
CA GLY A 239 26.17 1.29 -10.46
C GLY A 239 26.43 0.36 -11.65
N ARG A 240 25.93 -0.90 -11.64
CA ARG A 240 26.05 -1.83 -12.79
C ARG A 240 24.73 -2.04 -13.52
N VAL A 241 23.65 -2.23 -12.77
CA VAL A 241 22.33 -2.53 -13.33
C VAL A 241 21.27 -1.73 -12.59
N PRO A 242 20.42 -0.94 -13.29
CA PRO A 242 19.32 -0.22 -12.66
C PRO A 242 18.20 -1.23 -12.38
N VAL A 243 18.02 -1.65 -11.13
CA VAL A 243 16.96 -2.60 -10.72
C VAL A 243 16.09 -1.92 -9.68
N ALA A 244 14.80 -1.72 -9.96
CA ALA A 244 13.86 -1.17 -8.98
C ALA A 244 13.39 -2.27 -8.01
N SER A 245 14.16 -2.53 -6.96
CA SER A 245 13.90 -3.68 -6.06
C SER A 245 12.53 -3.61 -5.37
N LEU A 246 12.09 -2.41 -5.02
CA LEU A 246 10.80 -2.15 -4.36
C LEU A 246 9.60 -2.54 -5.23
N LEU A 247 9.70 -2.36 -6.55
CA LEU A 247 8.71 -2.86 -7.50
C LEU A 247 8.75 -4.39 -7.58
N GLY A 248 9.95 -4.97 -7.49
CA GLY A 248 10.13 -6.41 -7.36
C GLY A 248 9.50 -6.97 -6.08
N VAL A 249 9.60 -6.28 -4.94
CA VAL A 249 8.92 -6.64 -3.70
C VAL A 249 7.40 -6.70 -3.90
N MET A 250 6.83 -5.72 -4.60
CA MET A 250 5.41 -5.74 -4.95
C MET A 250 5.07 -6.91 -5.88
N ALA A 251 5.91 -7.18 -6.88
CA ALA A 251 5.74 -8.28 -7.81
C ALA A 251 5.79 -9.66 -7.12
N ILE A 252 6.58 -9.82 -6.05
CA ILE A 252 6.55 -11.03 -5.20
C ILE A 252 5.13 -11.26 -4.65
N GLY A 253 4.54 -10.23 -4.05
CA GLY A 253 3.18 -10.30 -3.51
C GLY A 253 2.14 -10.61 -4.58
N PHE A 254 2.24 -9.93 -5.73
CA PHE A 254 1.36 -10.12 -6.88
C PHE A 254 1.41 -11.55 -7.44
N VAL A 255 2.61 -12.11 -7.64
CA VAL A 255 2.76 -13.46 -8.19
C VAL A 255 2.20 -14.52 -7.25
N ILE A 256 2.43 -14.38 -5.94
CA ILE A 256 1.88 -15.31 -4.96
C ILE A 256 0.35 -15.19 -4.91
N LEU A 257 -0.22 -13.98 -5.01
CA LEU A 257 -1.67 -13.78 -5.10
C LEU A 257 -2.26 -14.44 -6.35
N GLU A 258 -1.68 -14.20 -7.52
CA GLU A 258 -2.15 -14.74 -8.79
C GLU A 258 -2.08 -16.28 -8.84
N LYS A 259 -1.09 -16.88 -8.18
CA LYS A 259 -0.90 -18.35 -8.17
C LYS A 259 -1.63 -19.06 -7.04
N ALA A 260 -1.74 -18.43 -5.87
CA ALA A 260 -2.31 -19.03 -4.68
C ALA A 260 -2.97 -17.97 -3.78
N GLU A 261 -4.16 -17.52 -4.20
CA GLU A 261 -4.95 -16.50 -3.47
C GLU A 261 -5.15 -16.82 -1.97
N PRO A 262 -5.43 -18.07 -1.54
CA PRO A 262 -5.55 -18.39 -0.11
C PRO A 262 -4.26 -18.16 0.68
N ILE A 263 -3.10 -18.50 0.10
CA ILE A 263 -1.78 -18.32 0.73
C ILE A 263 -1.45 -16.84 0.84
N ALA A 264 -1.68 -16.09 -0.24
CA ALA A 264 -1.51 -14.64 -0.27
C ALA A 264 -2.34 -13.94 0.80
N HIS A 265 -3.61 -14.32 0.96
CA HIS A 265 -4.47 -13.72 1.98
C HIS A 265 -3.95 -13.97 3.40
N GLN A 266 -3.52 -15.21 3.71
CA GLN A 266 -2.93 -15.53 5.01
C GLN A 266 -1.67 -14.69 5.30
N ILE A 267 -0.79 -14.53 4.32
CA ILE A 267 0.44 -13.74 4.45
C ILE A 267 0.10 -12.26 4.63
N SER A 268 -0.81 -11.71 3.81
CA SER A 268 -1.26 -10.32 3.87
C SER A 268 -1.81 -9.96 5.26
N GLN A 269 -2.61 -10.84 5.88
CA GLN A 269 -3.14 -10.62 7.23
C GLN A 269 -2.03 -10.57 8.30
N LYS A 270 -0.96 -11.36 8.16
CA LYS A 270 0.18 -11.30 9.09
C LYS A 270 1.04 -10.06 8.85
N LEU A 271 1.26 -9.68 7.59
CA LEU A 271 1.93 -8.42 7.24
C LEU A 271 1.16 -7.21 7.75
N LYS A 272 -0.18 -7.24 7.78
CA LYS A 272 -0.99 -6.19 8.40
C LYS A 272 -0.63 -5.99 9.88
N LYS A 273 -0.35 -7.06 10.62
CA LYS A 273 0.10 -6.97 12.02
C LYS A 273 1.52 -6.44 12.15
N LEU A 274 2.43 -6.91 11.30
CA LEU A 274 3.81 -6.43 11.25
C LEU A 274 3.90 -4.95 10.86
N TRP A 275 3.02 -4.53 9.95
CA TRP A 275 2.93 -3.15 9.48
C TRP A 275 2.67 -2.18 10.63
N VAL A 276 1.85 -2.52 11.62
CA VAL A 276 1.60 -1.64 12.78
C VAL A 276 2.92 -1.27 13.48
N PHE A 277 3.82 -2.23 13.65
CA PHE A 277 5.13 -1.98 14.26
C PHE A 277 6.07 -1.22 13.32
N ALA A 278 6.08 -1.56 12.04
CA ALA A 278 6.90 -0.88 11.04
C ALA A 278 6.47 0.58 10.79
N GLU A 279 5.17 0.85 10.77
CA GLU A 279 4.55 2.17 10.64
C GLU A 279 4.97 3.08 11.80
N LEU A 280 4.94 2.54 13.01
CA LEU A 280 5.36 3.22 14.23
C LEU A 280 6.82 3.65 14.17
N LEU A 281 7.72 2.73 13.81
CA LEU A 281 9.14 3.03 13.65
C LEU A 281 9.37 4.07 12.55
N LEU A 282 8.72 3.91 11.40
CA LEU A 282 8.84 4.83 10.26
C LEU A 282 8.45 6.26 10.65
N PHE A 283 7.24 6.48 11.14
CA PHE A 283 6.74 7.86 11.34
C PHE A 283 7.33 8.54 12.58
N VAL A 284 7.56 7.81 13.68
CA VAL A 284 8.17 8.42 14.87
C VAL A 284 9.64 8.79 14.60
N LEU A 285 10.42 7.91 13.96
CA LEU A 285 11.83 8.20 13.69
C LEU A 285 12.03 9.31 12.65
N VAL A 286 11.13 9.45 11.69
CA VAL A 286 11.13 10.58 10.76
C VAL A 286 10.83 11.88 11.47
N GLY A 287 9.81 11.89 12.34
CA GLY A 287 9.49 13.07 13.13
C GLY A 287 10.65 13.54 13.99
N ALA A 288 11.41 12.59 14.55
CA ALA A 288 12.58 12.90 15.37
C ALA A 288 13.72 13.60 14.61
N GLN A 289 13.83 13.41 13.28
CA GLN A 289 14.88 14.06 12.48
C GLN A 289 14.55 15.52 12.13
N VAL A 290 13.36 16.01 12.48
CA VAL A 290 12.88 17.34 12.07
C VAL A 290 13.43 18.41 12.99
N ASN A 291 14.19 19.35 12.42
CA ASN A 291 14.55 20.58 13.10
C ASN A 291 13.33 21.52 13.15
N VAL A 292 12.74 21.68 14.34
CA VAL A 292 11.51 22.47 14.54
C VAL A 292 11.73 23.96 14.21
N HIS A 293 12.93 24.48 14.43
CA HIS A 293 13.24 25.87 14.12
C HIS A 293 13.18 26.13 12.61
N VAL A 294 13.80 25.25 11.82
CA VAL A 294 13.76 25.30 10.35
C VAL A 294 12.34 25.08 9.84
N ALA A 295 11.60 24.13 10.42
CA ALA A 295 10.21 23.89 10.05
C ALA A 295 9.30 25.10 10.32
N TRP A 296 9.52 25.83 11.42
CA TRP A 296 8.77 27.03 11.75
C TRP A 296 9.06 28.16 10.75
N GLN A 297 10.34 28.42 10.47
CA GLN A 297 10.75 29.44 9.49
C GLN A 297 10.23 29.13 8.08
N ALA A 298 10.29 27.86 7.69
CA ALA A 298 9.77 27.39 6.41
C ALA A 298 8.24 27.34 6.36
N GLY A 299 7.54 27.36 7.50
CA GLY A 299 6.14 26.95 7.60
C GLY A 299 5.21 27.58 6.56
N LEU A 300 5.19 28.92 6.46
CA LEU A 300 4.30 29.62 5.54
C LEU A 300 4.74 29.45 4.07
N ALA A 301 6.02 29.68 3.78
CA ALA A 301 6.57 29.57 2.43
C ALA A 301 6.51 28.13 1.89
N GLY A 302 6.88 27.15 2.72
CA GLY A 302 6.78 25.73 2.44
C GLY A 302 5.35 25.28 2.22
N THR A 303 4.38 25.77 3.02
CA THR A 303 2.95 25.51 2.78
C THR A 303 2.52 26.04 1.41
N ALA A 304 2.92 27.26 1.04
CA ALA A 304 2.61 27.82 -0.27
C ALA A 304 3.23 27.01 -1.42
N VAL A 305 4.48 26.54 -1.29
CA VAL A 305 5.12 25.63 -2.25
C VAL A 305 4.35 24.32 -2.40
N ILE A 306 3.94 23.70 -1.28
CA ILE A 306 3.17 22.45 -1.29
C ILE A 306 1.83 22.65 -2.00
N LEU A 307 1.10 23.73 -1.67
CA LEU A 307 -0.19 24.03 -2.30
C LEU A 307 -0.03 24.30 -3.79
N ALA A 308 0.99 25.05 -4.20
CA ALA A 308 1.29 25.27 -5.61
C ALA A 308 1.61 23.95 -6.32
N GLY A 309 2.47 23.10 -5.74
CA GLY A 309 2.77 21.77 -6.27
C GLY A 309 1.52 20.91 -6.44
N LEU A 310 0.61 20.91 -5.46
CA LEU A 310 -0.66 20.18 -5.52
C LEU A 310 -1.61 20.69 -6.60
N VAL A 311 -1.61 22.00 -6.89
CA VAL A 311 -2.39 22.55 -8.01
C VAL A 311 -1.88 21.99 -9.33
N PHE A 312 -0.56 22.03 -9.56
CA PHE A 312 0.03 21.43 -10.76
C PHE A 312 -0.22 19.92 -10.83
N ARG A 313 -0.07 19.21 -9.71
CA ARG A 313 -0.40 17.77 -9.61
C ARG A 313 -1.84 17.50 -10.02
N SER A 314 -2.77 18.33 -9.55
CA SER A 314 -4.20 18.18 -9.83
C SER A 314 -4.49 18.33 -11.32
N VAL A 315 -3.84 19.28 -11.98
CA VAL A 315 -3.89 19.44 -13.44
C VAL A 315 -3.32 18.21 -14.14
N GLY A 316 -2.12 17.77 -13.77
CA GLY A 316 -1.48 16.58 -14.37
C GLY A 316 -2.31 15.30 -14.19
N THR A 317 -2.92 15.13 -13.01
CA THR A 317 -3.83 14.01 -12.73
C THR A 317 -5.07 14.07 -13.62
N TYR A 318 -5.72 15.23 -13.72
CA TYR A 318 -6.88 15.38 -14.59
C TYR A 318 -6.53 15.10 -16.07
N LEU A 319 -5.39 15.58 -16.55
CA LEU A 319 -4.90 15.35 -17.91
C LEU A 319 -4.61 13.87 -18.18
N SER A 320 -4.02 13.16 -17.21
CA SER A 320 -3.72 11.72 -17.34
C SER A 320 -4.98 10.84 -17.45
N LEU A 321 -6.13 11.37 -17.03
CA LEU A 321 -7.43 10.70 -17.09
C LEU A 321 -8.23 11.04 -18.35
N LEU A 322 -7.74 11.95 -19.20
CA LEU A 322 -8.38 12.25 -20.48
C LEU A 322 -8.35 11.00 -21.38
N GLY A 323 -9.50 10.68 -21.99
CA GLY A 323 -9.67 9.46 -22.79
C GLY A 323 -10.06 8.21 -21.98
N THR A 324 -10.23 8.32 -20.67
CA THR A 324 -10.78 7.23 -19.84
C THR A 324 -12.33 7.28 -19.79
N PRO A 325 -13.01 6.15 -19.52
CA PRO A 325 -14.47 6.11 -19.33
C PRO A 325 -14.93 6.70 -17.97
N LEU A 326 -14.05 7.39 -17.24
CA LEU A 326 -14.38 8.02 -15.97
C LEU A 326 -15.20 9.29 -16.19
N THR A 327 -16.27 9.44 -15.42
CA THR A 327 -17.08 10.66 -15.33
C THR A 327 -16.28 11.80 -14.70
N PRO A 328 -16.67 13.07 -14.91
CA PRO A 328 -15.99 14.21 -14.30
C PRO A 328 -15.89 14.14 -12.78
N ARG A 329 -16.92 13.56 -12.12
CA ARG A 329 -16.94 13.35 -10.67
C ARG A 329 -15.91 12.28 -10.26
N GLU A 330 -15.83 11.15 -10.96
CA GLU A 330 -14.83 10.11 -10.69
C GLU A 330 -13.40 10.60 -10.97
N ARG A 331 -13.21 11.47 -11.97
CA ARG A 331 -11.92 12.14 -12.22
C ARG A 331 -11.53 13.03 -11.05
N LEU A 332 -12.47 13.81 -10.50
CA LEU A 332 -12.24 14.60 -9.29
C LEU A 332 -11.87 13.73 -8.08
N PHE A 333 -12.57 12.61 -7.87
CA PHE A 333 -12.20 11.65 -6.84
C PHE A 333 -10.75 11.17 -7.01
N THR A 334 -10.36 10.85 -8.24
CA THR A 334 -9.01 10.37 -8.56
C THR A 334 -7.94 11.45 -8.32
N VAL A 335 -8.23 12.71 -8.66
CA VAL A 335 -7.37 13.88 -8.33
C VAL A 335 -7.18 13.98 -6.82
N VAL A 336 -8.26 13.87 -6.04
CA VAL A 336 -8.19 13.95 -4.57
C VAL A 336 -7.46 12.76 -3.96
N ALA A 337 -7.62 11.57 -4.54
CA ALA A 337 -6.86 10.37 -4.13
C ALA A 337 -5.35 10.54 -4.29
N TYR A 338 -4.91 11.49 -5.12
CA TYR A 338 -3.51 11.80 -5.41
C TYR A 338 -2.93 12.94 -4.56
N VAL A 339 -3.70 13.52 -3.64
CA VAL A 339 -3.24 14.59 -2.73
C VAL A 339 -2.37 14.08 -1.57
N PRO A 340 -2.68 12.95 -0.88
CA PRO A 340 -1.97 12.58 0.33
C PRO A 340 -0.47 12.30 0.15
N LYS A 341 0.36 12.91 1.00
CA LYS A 341 1.81 12.70 1.14
C LYS A 341 2.11 12.08 2.51
N ALA A 342 3.01 11.08 2.57
CA ALA A 342 3.46 10.45 3.82
C ALA A 342 4.70 9.57 3.61
N THR A 343 4.58 8.36 3.04
CA THR A 343 5.61 7.32 3.16
C THR A 343 6.88 7.61 2.40
N VAL A 344 6.80 8.12 1.16
CA VAL A 344 7.99 8.43 0.37
C VAL A 344 8.70 9.65 0.95
N GLN A 345 7.95 10.69 1.33
CA GLN A 345 8.48 11.87 2.02
C GLN A 345 9.19 11.48 3.31
N ALA A 346 8.59 10.56 4.07
CA ALA A 346 9.18 10.00 5.28
C ALA A 346 10.44 9.18 4.97
N ALA A 347 10.44 8.37 3.91
CA ALA A 347 11.54 7.47 3.57
C ALA A 347 12.76 8.21 3.01
N ILE A 348 12.58 9.09 2.02
CA ILE A 348 13.67 9.73 1.28
C ILE A 348 13.88 11.21 1.63
N GLY A 349 12.99 11.85 2.40
CA GLY A 349 13.09 13.27 2.72
C GLY A 349 14.37 13.67 3.49
N ALA A 350 14.96 12.74 4.25
CA ALA A 350 16.21 12.97 4.97
C ALA A 350 17.47 12.64 4.15
N VAL A 351 17.31 12.08 2.93
CA VAL A 351 18.45 11.67 2.09
C VAL A 351 19.27 12.88 1.61
N PRO A 352 18.67 14.00 1.15
CA PRO A 352 19.44 15.20 0.80
C PRO A 352 20.28 15.74 1.97
N LEU A 353 19.71 15.73 3.18
CA LEU A 353 20.42 16.13 4.40
C LEU A 353 21.63 15.22 4.66
N ALA A 354 21.44 13.90 4.55
CA ALA A 354 22.53 12.93 4.72
C ALA A 354 23.58 13.02 3.60
N ALA A 355 23.19 13.45 2.39
CA ALA A 355 24.08 13.63 1.25
C ALA A 355 24.83 14.98 1.27
N GLY A 356 24.61 15.83 2.27
CA GLY A 356 25.29 17.13 2.40
C GLY A 356 24.73 18.23 1.50
N VAL A 357 23.47 18.10 1.04
CA VAL A 357 22.79 19.18 0.32
C VAL A 357 22.63 20.39 1.26
N ALA A 358 23.05 21.57 0.81
CA ALA A 358 23.05 22.80 1.62
C ALA A 358 21.68 23.09 2.23
N SER A 359 20.61 22.97 1.44
CA SER A 359 19.22 23.13 1.89
C SER A 359 18.59 21.85 2.44
N GLY A 360 19.37 20.85 2.84
CA GLY A 360 18.89 19.53 3.24
C GLY A 360 17.94 19.53 4.44
N GLU A 361 18.21 20.33 5.48
CA GLU A 361 17.31 20.48 6.62
C GLU A 361 15.97 21.09 6.22
N LEU A 362 16.01 22.10 5.34
CA LEU A 362 14.82 22.77 4.82
C LEU A 362 13.97 21.81 3.98
N ILE A 363 14.60 21.02 3.11
CA ILE A 363 13.93 20.00 2.29
C ILE A 363 13.23 18.98 3.19
N LEU A 364 13.91 18.46 4.22
CA LEU A 364 13.32 17.53 5.18
C LEU A 364 12.13 18.17 5.92
N ALA A 365 12.28 19.42 6.37
CA ALA A 365 11.22 20.14 7.07
C ALA A 365 9.98 20.33 6.19
N VAL A 366 10.13 20.73 4.93
CA VAL A 366 9.02 20.88 3.98
C VAL A 366 8.41 19.52 3.63
N ALA A 367 9.22 18.47 3.52
CA ALA A 367 8.73 17.10 3.29
C ALA A 367 7.81 16.66 4.44
N VAL A 368 8.23 16.83 5.70
CA VAL A 368 7.40 16.51 6.88
C VAL A 368 6.17 17.42 6.98
N LEU A 369 6.30 18.71 6.70
CA LEU A 369 5.17 19.64 6.64
C LEU A 369 4.11 19.17 5.64
N SER A 370 4.53 18.65 4.47
CA SER A 370 3.60 18.07 3.50
C SER A 370 2.83 16.87 4.05
N ILE A 371 3.45 16.04 4.90
CA ILE A 371 2.77 14.92 5.56
C ILE A 371 1.70 15.44 6.52
N LEU A 372 2.08 16.38 7.38
CA LEU A 372 1.18 16.96 8.38
C LEU A 372 -0.04 17.63 7.75
N LEU A 373 0.14 18.30 6.62
CA LEU A 373 -0.93 19.00 5.92
C LEU A 373 -1.80 18.06 5.08
N THR A 374 -1.19 17.21 4.25
CA THR A 374 -1.91 16.50 3.17
C THR A 374 -2.42 15.13 3.57
N ALA A 375 -1.82 14.44 4.54
CA ALA A 375 -2.31 13.13 4.97
C ALA A 375 -3.70 13.22 5.63
N PRO A 376 -3.95 14.10 6.64
CA PRO A 376 -5.28 14.21 7.23
C PRO A 376 -6.32 14.79 6.26
N THR A 377 -5.98 15.88 5.57
CA THR A 377 -6.91 16.54 4.63
C THR A 377 -7.25 15.64 3.45
N GLY A 378 -6.25 14.96 2.88
CA GLY A 378 -6.42 14.01 1.80
C GLY A 378 -7.22 12.77 2.23
N ALA A 379 -6.94 12.18 3.39
CA ALA A 379 -7.73 11.05 3.90
C ALA A 379 -9.21 11.43 4.10
N ALA A 380 -9.48 12.59 4.74
CA ALA A 380 -10.84 13.08 4.94
C ALA A 380 -11.56 13.33 3.61
N ALA A 381 -10.88 13.95 2.63
CA ALA A 381 -11.43 14.22 1.32
C ALA A 381 -11.70 12.93 0.53
N ILE A 382 -10.78 11.95 0.55
CA ILE A 382 -10.94 10.63 -0.09
C ILE A 382 -12.16 9.91 0.48
N MET A 383 -12.30 9.86 1.81
CA MET A 383 -13.45 9.23 2.45
C MET A 383 -14.74 9.92 2.01
N PHE A 384 -14.82 11.25 2.17
CA PHE A 384 -16.02 12.02 1.85
C PHE A 384 -16.45 11.91 0.38
N LEU A 385 -15.53 12.08 -0.56
CA LEU A 385 -15.81 11.98 -1.98
C LEU A 385 -16.07 10.53 -2.40
N GLY A 386 -15.33 9.57 -1.86
CA GLY A 386 -15.51 8.16 -2.16
C GLY A 386 -16.89 7.64 -1.75
N GLU A 387 -17.46 8.14 -0.66
CA GLU A 387 -18.83 7.79 -0.25
C GLU A 387 -19.91 8.35 -1.15
N ARG A 388 -19.67 9.52 -1.75
CA ARG A 388 -20.66 10.24 -2.57
C ARG A 388 -20.57 9.98 -4.07
N ILE A 389 -19.36 9.73 -4.56
CA ILE A 389 -19.05 9.69 -5.99
C ILE A 389 -18.91 8.27 -6.51
N LEU A 390 -18.32 7.36 -5.74
CA LEU A 390 -18.03 6.02 -6.26
C LEU A 390 -19.30 5.17 -6.30
N ASP A 391 -19.60 4.68 -7.49
CA ASP A 391 -20.67 3.71 -7.70
C ASP A 391 -20.41 2.42 -6.92
N HIS A 392 -21.48 1.80 -6.40
CA HIS A 392 -21.40 0.45 -5.83
C HIS A 392 -21.39 -0.55 -6.98
N GLY A 393 -20.31 -1.31 -7.12
CA GLY A 393 -20.24 -2.41 -8.07
C GLY A 393 -21.22 -3.51 -7.68
N GLU A 394 -22.23 -3.75 -8.52
CA GLU A 394 -23.26 -4.78 -8.31
C GLU A 394 -22.69 -6.21 -8.21
N ARG A 395 -21.47 -6.43 -8.71
CA ARG A 395 -20.74 -7.71 -8.66
C ARG A 395 -19.33 -7.52 -8.11
N SER A 396 -19.21 -7.09 -6.86
CA SER A 396 -17.88 -6.98 -6.22
C SER A 396 -17.35 -8.37 -5.83
N PRO A 397 -16.14 -8.78 -6.26
CA PRO A 397 -15.50 -10.01 -5.78
C PRO A 397 -15.42 -10.07 -4.24
N TYR A 398 -15.40 -8.92 -3.58
CA TYR A 398 -15.32 -8.79 -2.12
C TYR A 398 -16.64 -9.04 -1.39
N SER A 399 -17.77 -9.06 -2.11
CA SER A 399 -19.05 -9.47 -1.56
C SER A 399 -19.01 -10.89 -1.00
N PHE A 400 -18.21 -11.78 -1.61
CA PHE A 400 -18.00 -13.15 -1.10
C PHE A 400 -17.18 -13.19 0.18
N LYS A 401 -16.16 -12.34 0.32
CA LYS A 401 -15.37 -12.22 1.55
C LYS A 401 -16.25 -11.73 2.70
N THR A 402 -17.03 -10.67 2.48
CA THR A 402 -17.95 -10.12 3.50
C THR A 402 -19.02 -11.14 3.90
N LEU A 403 -19.56 -11.85 2.91
CA LEU A 403 -20.52 -12.93 3.12
C LEU A 403 -19.90 -14.07 3.95
N ARG A 404 -18.66 -14.47 3.63
CA ARG A 404 -17.91 -15.51 4.34
C ARG A 404 -17.67 -15.13 5.80
N ASP A 405 -17.23 -13.90 6.06
CA ASP A 405 -16.95 -13.39 7.41
C ASP A 405 -18.22 -13.30 8.25
N ARG A 406 -19.33 -12.84 7.66
CA ARG A 406 -20.62 -12.76 8.34
C ARG A 406 -21.18 -14.15 8.66
N LEU A 407 -21.06 -15.09 7.74
CA LEU A 407 -21.60 -16.43 7.90
C LEU A 407 -20.69 -17.37 8.69
N GLY A 408 -19.39 -17.07 8.83
CA GLY A 408 -18.43 -18.01 9.40
C GLY A 408 -18.33 -19.31 8.60
N SER A 409 -18.39 -19.20 7.26
CA SER A 409 -18.42 -20.39 6.38
C SER A 409 -17.12 -21.20 6.48
N PRO A 410 -17.21 -22.54 6.51
CA PRO A 410 -16.05 -23.44 6.57
C PRO A 410 -15.25 -23.41 5.27
N ARG A 411 -13.98 -23.76 5.35
CA ARG A 411 -13.05 -23.86 4.21
C ARG A 411 -12.99 -25.27 3.64
N VAL A 412 -12.59 -25.38 2.37
CA VAL A 412 -12.22 -26.67 1.75
C VAL A 412 -11.20 -27.40 2.63
N GLY A 413 -11.49 -28.67 2.93
CA GLY A 413 -10.71 -29.52 3.81
C GLY A 413 -11.21 -29.59 5.25
N GLU A 414 -12.00 -28.62 5.72
CA GLU A 414 -12.58 -28.65 7.06
C GLU A 414 -13.70 -29.70 7.15
N ARG A 415 -13.80 -30.31 8.34
CA ARG A 415 -14.88 -31.24 8.67
C ARG A 415 -15.98 -30.47 9.40
N VAL A 416 -17.21 -30.68 8.97
CA VAL A 416 -18.39 -30.02 9.52
C VAL A 416 -19.41 -31.06 9.94
N ARG A 417 -20.01 -30.87 11.12
CA ARG A 417 -21.06 -31.72 11.65
C ARG A 417 -22.38 -30.98 11.57
N ARG A 418 -23.40 -31.60 11.01
CA ARG A 418 -24.74 -31.02 11.01
C ARG A 418 -25.40 -31.22 12.38
N ARG A 419 -25.96 -30.18 12.98
CA ARG A 419 -26.55 -30.27 14.34
C ARG A 419 -27.82 -31.13 14.38
N ALA A 420 -28.60 -31.13 13.30
CA ALA A 420 -29.89 -31.82 13.23
C ALA A 420 -29.78 -33.35 13.26
N ASP A 421 -28.86 -33.93 12.49
CA ASP A 421 -28.72 -35.38 12.31
C ASP A 421 -27.35 -35.92 12.76
N LYS A 422 -26.50 -35.06 13.32
CA LYS A 422 -25.13 -35.36 13.80
C LYS A 422 -24.19 -35.96 12.74
N THR A 423 -24.56 -35.91 11.46
CA THR A 423 -23.75 -36.45 10.37
C THR A 423 -22.50 -35.59 10.13
N VAL A 424 -21.38 -36.25 9.83
CA VAL A 424 -20.10 -35.58 9.57
C VAL A 424 -19.81 -35.53 8.07
N TRP A 425 -19.47 -34.34 7.61
CA TRP A 425 -19.20 -34.04 6.21
C TRP A 425 -17.86 -33.34 6.09
N LYS A 426 -17.17 -33.58 4.98
CA LYS A 426 -15.96 -32.87 4.60
C LYS A 426 -16.25 -31.89 3.48
N VAL A 427 -15.81 -30.65 3.63
CA VAL A 427 -15.89 -29.67 2.54
C VAL A 427 -14.85 -30.04 1.48
N ILE A 428 -15.30 -30.40 0.27
CA ILE A 428 -14.42 -30.85 -0.83
C ILE A 428 -14.26 -29.78 -1.92
N GLU A 429 -15.21 -28.85 -2.02
CA GLU A 429 -15.19 -27.78 -3.01
C GLU A 429 -15.92 -26.56 -2.46
N GLU A 430 -15.41 -25.37 -2.73
CA GLU A 430 -16.02 -24.09 -2.41
C GLU A 430 -16.02 -23.25 -3.69
N GLN A 431 -17.20 -22.81 -4.12
CA GLN A 431 -17.37 -21.97 -5.29
C GLN A 431 -18.09 -20.67 -4.91
N GLU A 432 -17.55 -19.55 -5.35
CA GLU A 432 -18.17 -18.23 -5.25
C GLU A 432 -19.10 -18.03 -6.46
N ILE A 433 -20.41 -17.92 -6.21
CA ILE A 433 -21.42 -17.83 -7.27
C ILE A 433 -22.30 -16.59 -7.10
N TRP A 434 -22.69 -15.97 -8.21
CA TRP A 434 -23.71 -14.93 -8.21
C TRP A 434 -25.06 -15.57 -8.50
N LEU A 435 -26.01 -15.44 -7.57
CA LEU A 435 -27.39 -15.82 -7.81
C LEU A 435 -28.05 -14.71 -8.62
N GLU A 436 -28.65 -15.11 -9.74
CA GLU A 436 -29.46 -14.20 -10.54
C GLU A 436 -30.71 -13.81 -9.72
N PRO A 437 -31.05 -12.52 -9.69
CA PRO A 437 -32.19 -12.03 -8.94
C PRO A 437 -33.48 -12.63 -9.51
N ARG A 438 -34.36 -13.14 -8.62
CA ARG A 438 -35.67 -13.67 -9.02
C ARG A 438 -36.64 -12.59 -9.53
N GLU A 439 -36.41 -11.33 -9.15
CA GLU A 439 -37.24 -10.20 -9.54
C GLU A 439 -36.55 -9.30 -10.58
N PRO A 440 -37.26 -8.83 -11.62
CA PRO A 440 -36.71 -7.88 -12.57
C PRO A 440 -36.32 -6.56 -11.87
N GLY A 441 -35.02 -6.23 -11.90
CA GLY A 441 -34.49 -5.01 -11.28
C GLY A 441 -33.92 -5.20 -9.87
N ALA A 442 -34.06 -6.38 -9.26
CA ALA A 442 -33.32 -6.71 -8.04
C ALA A 442 -31.83 -6.96 -8.37
N ARG A 443 -30.95 -6.79 -7.37
CA ARG A 443 -29.51 -6.95 -7.56
C ARG A 443 -29.10 -8.43 -7.47
N PRO A 444 -28.10 -8.88 -8.25
CA PRO A 444 -27.57 -10.23 -8.10
C PRO A 444 -26.98 -10.41 -6.70
N GLU A 445 -27.30 -11.53 -6.06
CA GLU A 445 -26.91 -11.83 -4.69
C GLU A 445 -25.63 -12.69 -4.68
N PRO A 446 -24.59 -12.34 -3.92
CA PRO A 446 -23.45 -13.22 -3.73
C PRO A 446 -23.88 -14.46 -2.93
N ALA A 447 -23.44 -15.65 -3.34
CA ALA A 447 -23.61 -16.87 -2.57
C ALA A 447 -22.35 -17.74 -2.58
N ILE A 448 -22.08 -18.42 -1.46
CA ILE A 448 -20.99 -19.40 -1.33
C ILE A 448 -21.61 -20.78 -1.49
N ARG A 449 -21.23 -21.49 -2.56
CA ARG A 449 -21.64 -22.87 -2.78
C ARG A 449 -20.56 -23.83 -2.28
N LEU A 450 -20.89 -24.56 -1.24
CA LEU A 450 -20.07 -25.62 -0.68
C LEU A 450 -20.52 -26.96 -1.24
N ARG A 451 -19.55 -27.78 -1.66
CA ARG A 451 -19.77 -29.20 -1.93
C ARG A 451 -19.22 -29.99 -0.75
N LEU A 452 -20.11 -30.71 -0.11
CA LEU A 452 -19.87 -31.54 1.05
C LEU A 452 -19.82 -33.00 0.63
N TRP A 453 -18.90 -33.77 1.20
CA TRP A 453 -18.79 -35.21 1.00
C TRP A 453 -18.93 -35.93 2.35
N ARG A 454 -19.79 -36.95 2.40
CA ARG A 454 -20.10 -37.68 3.63
C ARG A 454 -19.02 -38.74 3.88
N GLU A 455 -18.32 -38.64 5.01
CA GLU A 455 -17.22 -39.58 5.34
C GLU A 455 -17.73 -41.00 5.65
N GLU A 456 -18.91 -41.13 6.27
CA GLU A 456 -19.42 -42.41 6.79
C GLU A 456 -19.89 -43.41 5.71
N THR A 457 -20.16 -42.97 4.47
CA THR A 457 -20.67 -43.82 3.39
C THR A 457 -19.62 -44.27 2.39
N SER A 458 -18.35 -44.00 2.67
CA SER A 458 -17.21 -44.27 1.78
C SER A 458 -16.73 -45.71 1.88
N THR A 459 -16.95 -46.52 0.83
CA THR A 459 -16.36 -47.86 0.67
C THR A 459 -15.08 -47.86 -0.20
N GLY A 460 -14.66 -46.69 -0.70
CA GLY A 460 -13.46 -46.48 -1.52
C GLY A 460 -13.32 -45.04 -2.06
N PRO A 461 -12.18 -44.68 -2.70
CA PRO A 461 -11.94 -43.33 -3.22
C PRO A 461 -12.99 -42.94 -4.28
N GLY A 462 -13.71 -41.83 -4.06
CA GLY A 462 -14.75 -41.34 -4.99
C GLY A 462 -16.12 -42.01 -4.83
N THR A 463 -16.27 -42.96 -3.92
CA THR A 463 -17.59 -43.51 -3.53
C THR A 463 -18.05 -42.82 -2.23
N GLY A 464 -19.22 -42.21 -2.26
CA GLY A 464 -19.81 -41.54 -1.09
C GLY A 464 -20.82 -40.48 -1.49
N GLU A 465 -21.72 -40.16 -0.57
CA GLU A 465 -22.81 -39.21 -0.78
C GLU A 465 -22.25 -37.78 -0.82
N THR A 466 -22.55 -37.01 -1.87
CA THR A 466 -22.20 -35.58 -1.95
C THR A 466 -23.42 -34.71 -1.86
N ARG A 467 -23.30 -33.60 -1.13
CA ARG A 467 -24.37 -32.60 -0.97
C ARG A 467 -23.87 -31.21 -1.33
N TYR A 468 -24.71 -30.42 -1.99
CA TYR A 468 -24.43 -29.00 -2.21
C TYR A 468 -25.17 -28.17 -1.17
N LEU A 469 -24.47 -27.21 -0.58
CA LEU A 469 -25.02 -26.20 0.31
C LEU A 469 -24.73 -24.83 -0.32
N THR A 470 -25.75 -24.04 -0.57
CA THR A 470 -25.58 -22.67 -1.06
C THR A 470 -25.95 -21.72 0.06
N LEU A 471 -24.99 -20.88 0.46
CA LEU A 471 -25.11 -19.93 1.55
C LEU A 471 -25.21 -18.52 0.99
N THR A 472 -26.25 -17.80 1.39
CA THR A 472 -26.62 -16.47 0.90
C THR A 472 -26.60 -15.43 2.03
N GLY A 473 -26.76 -14.15 1.70
CA GLY A 473 -26.74 -13.07 2.70
C GLY A 473 -27.96 -13.06 3.61
N ALA A 474 -29.04 -13.75 3.24
CA ALA A 474 -30.24 -13.90 4.05
C ALA A 474 -30.14 -15.03 5.09
N ASP A 475 -29.18 -15.95 4.92
CA ASP A 475 -29.06 -17.14 5.77
C ASP A 475 -28.50 -16.81 7.16
N PRO A 476 -28.87 -17.58 8.20
CA PRO A 476 -28.26 -17.46 9.52
C PRO A 476 -26.76 -17.84 9.47
N PRO A 477 -25.96 -17.44 10.48
CA PRO A 477 -24.58 -17.88 10.60
C PRO A 477 -24.46 -19.40 10.46
N PHE A 478 -23.42 -19.87 9.77
CA PHE A 478 -23.19 -21.30 9.48
C PHE A 478 -23.22 -22.14 10.76
N GLU A 479 -22.68 -21.62 11.86
CA GLU A 479 -22.64 -22.28 13.17
C GLU A 479 -24.02 -22.55 13.81
N ALA A 480 -25.08 -21.89 13.31
CA ALA A 480 -26.44 -22.08 13.78
C ALA A 480 -26.97 -23.49 13.41
N GLU A 481 -26.62 -23.98 12.22
CA GLU A 481 -27.07 -25.29 11.73
C GLU A 481 -25.96 -26.35 11.71
N TRP A 482 -24.71 -25.91 11.67
CA TRP A 482 -23.54 -26.76 11.51
C TRP A 482 -22.49 -26.45 12.58
N GLU A 483 -21.59 -27.38 12.83
CA GLU A 483 -20.48 -27.23 13.78
C GLU A 483 -19.19 -27.54 13.04
N ILE A 484 -18.22 -26.62 13.06
CA ILE A 484 -16.91 -26.85 12.45
C ILE A 484 -16.06 -27.67 13.43
N LEU A 485 -15.66 -28.87 12.99
CA LEU A 485 -14.81 -29.76 13.77
C LEU A 485 -13.35 -29.36 13.52
N TYR A 486 -12.76 -28.60 14.46
CA TYR A 486 -11.33 -28.32 14.43
C TYR A 486 -10.54 -29.61 14.62
N VAL A 487 -9.72 -29.95 13.63
CA VAL A 487 -8.78 -31.07 13.72
C VAL A 487 -7.69 -30.66 14.71
N GLY A 488 -7.58 -31.38 15.82
CA GLY A 488 -6.46 -31.27 16.77
C GLY A 488 -5.15 -31.78 16.18
#